data_AF-A0A526PWE4-F1
#
_entry.id   AF-A0A526PWE4-F1
#
_cell.length_a   1.000
_cell.length_b   1.000
_cell.length_c   1.000
_cell.angle_alpha   90.00
_cell.angle_beta   90.00
_cell.angle_gamma   90.00
#
_symmetry.space_group_name_H-M   'P 1'
#
loop_
_entity.id
_entity.type
_entity.pdbx_description
1 polymer ?
#
loop_
_entity_poly.entity_id
_entity_poly.type
_entity_poly.pdbx_seq_one_letter_code
_entity_poly.pdbx_strand_id
1 'polypeptide(L)'
;PMSDDQVLKLFAEGSYELVPHDNMRKTIARRLVEAKSTIPHFYLTLDCELDALLSLRTQLNAAAPVKKTEKGEVPAYKLSVNDMVIKAMAMALMAVPDANASWTDSAMVKHKHADV
;
A
#
# COMPACT_ATOMS: atom_id res chain seq x y z
N PRO A 1 25.64 10.92 -3.37
CA PRO A 1 24.83 11.88 -2.58
C PRO A 1 25.74 12.91 -1.91
N MET A 2 25.27 14.16 -1.74
CA MET A 2 25.99 15.18 -0.96
C MET A 2 26.06 14.77 0.52
N SER A 3 27.10 15.22 1.23
CA SER A 3 27.18 15.04 2.68
C SER A 3 26.27 16.03 3.42
N ASP A 4 25.92 15.72 4.67
CA ASP A 4 25.06 16.56 5.50
C ASP A 4 25.63 17.99 5.61
N ASP A 5 26.94 18.14 5.84
CA ASP A 5 27.61 19.45 5.90
C ASP A 5 27.50 20.26 4.60
N GLN A 6 27.48 19.58 3.45
CA GLN A 6 27.29 20.25 2.16
C GLN A 6 25.86 20.73 1.98
N VAL A 7 24.87 19.98 2.48
CA VAL A 7 23.46 20.36 2.43
C VAL A 7 23.19 21.53 3.37
N LEU A 8 23.73 21.52 4.59
CA LEU A 8 23.50 22.59 5.57
C LEU A 8 24.08 23.94 5.12
N LYS A 9 25.19 23.94 4.37
CA LYS A 9 25.77 25.17 3.78
C LYS A 9 24.87 25.87 2.75
N LEU A 10 23.81 25.21 2.28
CA LEU A 10 22.84 25.82 1.36
C LEU A 10 21.80 26.70 2.08
N PHE A 11 21.75 26.65 3.41
CA PHE A 11 20.75 27.35 4.22
C PHE A 11 21.42 28.34 5.16
N ALA A 12 20.74 29.45 5.46
CA ALA A 12 21.26 30.46 6.40
C ALA A 12 21.36 29.89 7.82
N GLU A 13 22.40 30.25 8.56
CA GLU A 13 22.56 29.84 9.95
C GLU A 13 21.37 30.32 10.80
N GLY A 14 20.83 29.42 11.63
CA GLY A 14 19.65 29.70 12.47
C GLY A 14 18.29 29.65 11.75
N SER A 15 18.26 29.38 10.44
CA SER A 15 17.00 29.28 9.67
C SER A 15 16.34 27.89 9.66
N TYR A 16 16.96 26.89 10.30
CA TYR A 16 16.49 25.51 10.28
C TYR A 16 16.61 24.82 11.63
N GLU A 17 15.75 23.81 11.83
CA GLU A 17 15.79 22.89 12.97
C GLU A 17 16.18 21.49 12.47
N LEU A 18 17.08 20.83 13.20
CA LEU A 18 17.50 19.47 12.90
C LEU A 18 16.68 18.47 13.70
N VAL A 19 15.82 17.73 13.02
CA VAL A 19 15.08 16.60 13.60
C VAL A 19 15.81 15.30 13.26
N PRO A 20 16.45 14.62 14.23
CA PRO A 20 17.19 13.40 13.95
C PRO A 20 16.25 12.29 13.48
N HIS A 21 16.66 11.56 12.45
CA HIS A 21 15.90 10.42 11.96
C HIS A 21 16.05 9.20 12.88
N ASP A 22 14.93 8.58 13.21
CA ASP A 22 14.91 7.26 13.81
C ASP A 22 15.36 6.16 12.81
N ASN A 23 15.67 4.98 13.33
CA ASN A 23 16.14 3.84 12.53
C ASN A 23 15.07 3.34 11.54
N MET A 24 13.79 3.49 11.87
CA MET A 24 12.67 3.08 11.03
C MET A 24 12.62 3.95 9.77
N ARG A 25 12.63 5.28 9.93
CA ARG A 25 12.67 6.28 8.86
C ARG A 25 13.89 6.10 7.97
N LYS A 26 15.08 5.89 8.56
CA LYS A 26 16.31 5.61 7.78
C LYS A 26 16.17 4.36 6.92
N THR A 27 15.55 3.31 7.47
CA THR A 27 15.35 2.04 6.75
C THR A 27 14.34 2.18 5.62
N ILE A 28 13.21 2.84 5.86
CA ILE A 28 12.20 3.13 4.83
C ILE A 28 12.82 3.93 3.68
N ALA A 29 13.54 5.01 4.00
CA ALA A 29 14.20 5.86 3.00
C ALA A 29 15.18 5.06 2.14
N ARG A 30 16.03 4.22 2.74
CA ARG A 30 16.97 3.36 2.01
C ARG A 30 16.26 2.40 1.05
N ARG A 31 15.19 1.74 1.50
CA ARG A 31 14.43 0.78 0.67
C ARG A 31 13.68 1.46 -0.48
N LEU A 32 13.13 2.64 -0.26
CA LEU A 32 12.45 3.41 -1.33
C LEU A 32 13.45 3.87 -2.40
N VAL A 33 14.64 4.32 -2.00
CA VAL A 33 15.70 4.71 -2.94
C VAL A 33 16.17 3.50 -3.75
N GLU A 34 16.42 2.36 -3.09
CA GLU A 34 16.77 1.10 -3.73
C GLU A 34 15.72 0.69 -4.77
N ALA A 35 14.44 0.69 -4.40
CA ALA A 35 13.36 0.34 -5.33
C ALA A 35 13.30 1.28 -6.55
N LYS A 36 13.39 2.60 -6.34
CA LYS A 36 13.30 3.57 -7.44
C LYS A 36 14.52 3.61 -8.35
N SER A 37 15.70 3.26 -7.86
CA SER A 37 16.93 3.24 -8.67
C SER A 37 17.11 1.93 -9.43
N THR A 38 16.61 0.81 -8.90
CA THR A 38 16.84 -0.52 -9.49
C THR A 38 15.68 -1.02 -10.35
N ILE A 39 14.45 -0.59 -10.08
CA ILE A 39 13.26 -1.06 -10.81
C ILE A 39 12.82 0.00 -11.84
N PRO A 40 12.73 -0.33 -13.14
CA PRO A 40 12.21 0.59 -14.15
C PRO A 40 10.68 0.69 -14.01
N HIS A 41 10.20 1.81 -13.48
CA HIS A 41 8.78 2.03 -13.24
C HIS A 41 8.09 2.69 -14.44
N PHE A 42 6.90 2.21 -14.78
CA PHE A 42 5.93 2.94 -15.59
C PHE A 42 4.57 2.88 -14.90
N TYR A 43 3.72 3.87 -15.15
CA TYR A 43 2.42 3.99 -14.50
C TYR A 43 1.31 3.79 -15.52
N LEU A 44 0.25 3.10 -15.10
CA LEU A 44 -0.98 2.93 -15.85
C LEU A 44 -2.12 3.54 -15.02
N THR A 45 -3.10 4.12 -15.72
CA THR A 45 -4.28 4.72 -15.10
C THR A 45 -5.50 4.30 -15.89
N LEU A 46 -6.56 3.94 -15.18
CA LEU A 46 -7.86 3.64 -15.75
C LEU A 46 -8.95 4.13 -14.81
N ASP A 47 -10.11 4.46 -15.38
CA ASP A 47 -11.31 4.82 -14.63
C ASP A 47 -12.20 3.59 -14.46
N CYS A 48 -12.71 3.38 -13.24
CA CYS A 48 -13.60 2.27 -12.89
C CYS A 48 -14.91 2.80 -12.34
N GLU A 49 -16.03 2.32 -12.89
CA GLU A 49 -17.36 2.56 -12.33
C GLU A 49 -17.59 1.68 -11.09
N LEU A 50 -18.03 2.29 -9.98
CA LEU A 50 -18.17 1.62 -8.68
C LEU A 50 -19.61 1.61 -8.15
N ASP A 51 -20.58 2.21 -8.84
CA ASP A 51 -21.97 2.30 -8.38
C ASP A 51 -22.55 0.97 -7.89
N ALA A 52 -22.40 -0.09 -8.70
CA ALA A 52 -22.88 -1.43 -8.35
C ALA A 52 -22.17 -2.00 -7.11
N LEU A 53 -20.87 -1.75 -6.98
CA LEU A 53 -20.05 -2.19 -5.85
C LEU A 53 -20.45 -1.46 -4.57
N LEU A 54 -20.71 -0.15 -4.64
CA LEU A 54 -21.15 0.66 -3.51
C LEU A 54 -22.55 0.26 -3.03
N SER A 55 -23.45 -0.07 -3.96
CA SER A 55 -24.77 -0.63 -3.64
C SER A 55 -24.64 -1.97 -2.92
N LEU A 56 -23.84 -2.89 -3.46
CA LEU A 56 -23.59 -4.20 -2.84
C LEU A 56 -22.98 -4.06 -1.43
N ARG A 57 -21.99 -3.17 -1.25
CA ARG A 57 -21.36 -2.91 0.06
C ARG A 57 -22.40 -2.48 1.09
N THR A 58 -23.35 -1.63 0.68
CA THR A 58 -24.42 -1.14 1.56
C THR A 58 -25.34 -2.27 1.98
N GLN A 59 -25.75 -3.12 1.04
CA GLN A 59 -26.57 -4.30 1.32
C GLN A 59 -25.86 -5.28 2.28
N LEU A 60 -24.58 -5.56 2.05
CA LEU A 60 -23.79 -6.46 2.90
C LEU A 60 -23.59 -5.91 4.32
N ASN A 61 -23.31 -4.61 4.45
CA ASN A 61 -23.18 -3.98 5.76
C ASN A 61 -24.52 -3.92 6.52
N ALA A 62 -25.64 -3.75 5.82
CA ALA A 62 -26.97 -3.81 6.43
C ALA A 62 -27.34 -5.23 6.89
N ALA A 63 -26.85 -6.25 6.19
CA ALA A 63 -27.02 -7.66 6.55
C ALA A 63 -26.06 -8.13 7.66
N ALA A 64 -25.14 -7.28 8.12
CA ALA A 64 -24.17 -7.66 9.14
C ALA A 64 -24.87 -8.00 10.47
N PRO A 65 -24.64 -9.21 11.03
CA PRO A 65 -25.23 -9.59 12.31
C PRO A 65 -24.80 -8.64 13.42
N VAL A 66 -25.71 -8.29 14.32
CA VAL A 66 -25.39 -7.44 15.47
C VAL A 66 -24.87 -8.29 16.62
N LYS A 67 -23.72 -7.91 17.18
CA LYS A 67 -23.13 -8.52 18.38
C LYS A 67 -23.30 -7.58 19.56
N LYS A 68 -23.73 -8.12 20.70
CA LYS A 68 -23.74 -7.39 21.98
C LYS A 68 -22.34 -7.37 22.56
N THR A 69 -21.82 -6.18 22.80
CA THR A 69 -20.55 -5.94 23.49
C THR A 69 -20.80 -5.13 24.76
N GLU A 70 -19.81 -5.05 25.64
CA GLU A 70 -19.87 -4.21 26.86
C GLU A 70 -20.15 -2.73 26.54
N LYS A 71 -19.88 -2.29 25.31
CA LYS A 71 -20.09 -0.92 24.82
C LYS A 71 -21.40 -0.74 24.02
N GLY A 72 -22.24 -1.77 23.96
CA GLY A 72 -23.52 -1.76 23.24
C GLY A 72 -23.58 -2.73 22.05
N GLU A 73 -24.61 -2.55 21.23
CA GLU A 73 -24.86 -3.32 20.01
C GLU A 73 -24.02 -2.80 18.85
N VAL A 74 -23.12 -3.64 18.33
CA VAL A 74 -22.24 -3.29 17.20
C VAL A 74 -22.34 -4.34 16.08
N PRO A 75 -22.25 -3.93 14.80
CA PRO A 75 -22.17 -4.89 13.69
C PRO A 75 -20.96 -5.81 13.85
N ALA A 76 -21.14 -7.10 13.52
CA ALA A 76 -20.08 -8.11 13.57
C ALA A 76 -18.90 -7.80 12.65
N TYR A 77 -19.17 -7.06 11.56
CA TYR A 77 -18.19 -6.56 10.62
C TYR A 77 -18.70 -5.27 9.96
N LYS A 78 -17.77 -4.51 9.38
CA LYS A 78 -18.09 -3.33 8.56
C LYS A 78 -17.15 -3.33 7.36
N LEU A 79 -17.69 -3.71 6.21
CA LEU A 79 -16.97 -3.74 4.95
C LEU A 79 -16.72 -2.33 4.42
N SER A 80 -15.48 -2.09 4.03
CA SER A 80 -14.99 -0.90 3.36
C SER A 80 -14.86 -1.14 1.85
N VAL A 81 -14.60 -0.07 1.09
CA VAL A 81 -14.25 -0.21 -0.34
C VAL A 81 -12.92 -0.97 -0.49
N ASN A 82 -11.97 -0.72 0.43
CA ASN A 82 -10.66 -1.35 0.40
C ASN A 82 -10.75 -2.89 0.47
N ASP A 83 -11.67 -3.44 1.28
CA ASP A 83 -11.86 -4.90 1.37
C ASP A 83 -12.28 -5.51 0.02
N MET A 84 -13.13 -4.79 -0.72
CA MET A 84 -13.58 -5.21 -2.05
C MET A 84 -12.46 -5.09 -3.08
N VAL A 85 -11.65 -4.01 -3.01
CA VAL A 85 -10.49 -3.80 -3.89
C VAL A 85 -9.42 -4.87 -3.67
N ILE A 86 -9.10 -5.19 -2.40
CA ILE A 86 -8.16 -6.26 -2.05
C ILE A 86 -8.62 -7.60 -2.63
N LYS A 87 -9.91 -7.92 -2.50
CA LYS A 87 -10.47 -9.16 -3.06
C LYS A 87 -10.36 -9.20 -4.59
N ALA A 88 -10.67 -8.09 -5.27
CA ALA A 88 -10.53 -7.98 -6.71
C ALA A 88 -9.07 -8.14 -7.16
N MET A 89 -8.13 -7.47 -6.47
CA MET A 89 -6.70 -7.53 -6.75
C MET A 89 -6.15 -8.96 -6.57
N ALA A 90 -6.52 -9.64 -5.49
CA ALA A 90 -6.11 -11.03 -5.27
C ALA A 90 -6.60 -11.95 -6.41
N MET A 91 -7.84 -11.78 -6.85
CA MET A 91 -8.38 -12.54 -7.99
C MET A 91 -7.66 -12.20 -9.31
N ALA A 92 -7.34 -10.92 -9.53
CA ALA A 92 -6.61 -10.48 -10.72
C ALA A 92 -5.19 -11.05 -10.78
N LEU A 93 -4.46 -11.06 -9.66
CA LEU A 93 -3.12 -11.65 -9.55
C LEU A 93 -3.12 -13.16 -9.83
N MET A 94 -4.19 -13.87 -9.45
CA MET A 94 -4.35 -15.29 -9.78
C MET A 94 -4.70 -15.50 -11.26
N ALA A 95 -5.48 -14.61 -11.86
CA ALA A 95 -5.86 -14.67 -13.28
C ALA A 95 -4.71 -14.28 -14.21
N VAL A 96 -3.80 -13.41 -13.76
CA VAL A 96 -2.62 -12.95 -14.52
C VAL A 96 -1.33 -13.22 -13.70
N PRO A 97 -0.82 -14.46 -13.70
CA PRO A 97 0.34 -14.83 -12.89
C PRO A 97 1.64 -14.09 -13.21
N ASP A 98 1.75 -13.52 -14.42
CA ASP A 98 2.92 -12.73 -14.83
C ASP A 98 3.01 -11.40 -14.06
N ALA A 99 1.88 -10.88 -13.56
CA ALA A 99 1.86 -9.73 -12.68
C ALA A 99 2.16 -10.10 -11.21
N ASN A 100 2.03 -11.38 -10.84
CA ASN A 100 2.30 -11.89 -9.50
C ASN A 100 3.66 -12.60 -9.43
N ALA A 101 4.72 -11.83 -9.72
CA ALA A 101 6.07 -12.37 -9.82
C ALA A 101 7.12 -11.46 -9.19
N SER A 102 8.28 -12.04 -8.89
CA SER A 102 9.46 -11.33 -8.41
C SER A 102 10.66 -11.64 -9.28
N TRP A 103 11.50 -10.63 -9.48
CA TRP A 103 12.74 -10.76 -10.23
C TRP A 103 13.87 -11.25 -9.32
N THR A 104 14.66 -12.19 -9.82
CA THR A 104 15.98 -12.53 -9.28
C THR A 104 16.97 -12.59 -10.43
N ASP A 105 18.27 -12.50 -10.14
CA ASP A 105 19.30 -12.44 -11.19
C ASP A 105 19.33 -13.70 -12.09
N SER A 106 18.84 -14.84 -11.59
CA SER A 106 18.84 -16.12 -12.32
C SER A 106 17.49 -16.48 -12.92
N ALA A 107 16.38 -16.06 -12.32
CA ALA A 107 15.04 -16.46 -12.74
C ALA A 107 13.94 -15.49 -12.27
N MET A 108 12.79 -15.57 -12.91
CA MET A 108 11.56 -14.96 -12.42
C MET A 108 10.81 -15.96 -11.51
N VAL A 109 10.49 -15.53 -10.30
CA VAL A 109 9.73 -16.31 -9.32
C VAL A 109 8.25 -15.96 -9.49
N LYS A 110 7.43 -16.89 -9.98
CA LYS A 110 5.97 -16.72 -10.04
C LYS A 110 5.32 -17.28 -8.79
N HIS A 111 4.49 -16.48 -8.13
CA HIS A 111 3.86 -16.85 -6.86
C HIS A 111 2.57 -17.63 -7.09
N LYS A 112 2.33 -18.66 -6.27
CA LYS A 112 1.10 -19.48 -6.32
C LYS A 112 -0.03 -18.91 -5.46
N HIS A 113 0.32 -18.07 -4.50
CA HIS A 113 -0.62 -17.36 -3.64
C HIS A 113 -0.62 -15.88 -4.01
N ALA A 114 -1.76 -15.24 -3.83
CA ALA A 114 -1.89 -13.80 -3.98
C ALA A 114 -1.92 -13.18 -2.58
N ASP A 115 -0.77 -12.67 -2.16
CA ASP A 115 -0.61 -11.94 -0.91
C ASP A 115 -0.66 -10.44 -1.23
N VAL A 116 -1.75 -9.79 -0.82
CA VAL A 116 -2.08 -8.38 -1.12
C VAL A 116 -1.89 -7.52 0.12
#